data_AF-A0A7V3P3Q7-F1
#
_entry.id   AF-A0A7V3P3Q7-F1
#
_cell.length_a   1.000
_cell.length_b   1.000
_cell.length_c   1.000
_cell.angle_alpha   90.00
_cell.angle_beta   90.00
_cell.angle_gamma   90.00
#
_symmetry.space_group_name_H-M   'P 1'
#
loop_
_entity.id
_entity.type
_entity.pdbx_description
1 polymer ?
#
loop_
_entity_poly.entity_id
_entity_poly.type
_entity_poly.pdbx_seq_one_letter_code
_entity_poly.pdbx_strand_id
1 'polypeptide(L)'
;MKVSAHAKSQVFALFDQLTGLGVKLGGLVCGLSFVYLVAIVVGGHLKIPLKPGTLERVYLEQSVVFATRALVISGAVLVASLVLRFPGEEALGQILCFAGAALYFGGPPALGWFLQGKVVNGSALGLGIVNAVRNVGGIALIPGVVFVVRDAILRVLAGPMLRRSRAKPVAEPSTAAKPRAKLLAACWDMEFCREYVRRVCPAFAKKKSCWRIKIGCFCDELTILKAITANSKDNRHARGIMESLGVGSSTSQDSLSMKVKRQRCRKCSIYAEHQHQKYRLLSPMVFPAVLALIWIYYDFLSAAIGRVLTNADRFLSFLTYHPKGEEASVGSDIAVLTILAIIWLTIIAISYSLKALEYLIFDLQV
;
A
#
# COMPACT_ATOMS: atom_id res chain seq x y z
N MET A 1 -6.99 -38.12 4.04
CA MET A 1 -6.47 -38.14 5.42
C MET A 1 -6.89 -36.86 6.15
N LYS A 2 -7.78 -36.94 7.15
CA LYS A 2 -8.17 -35.78 7.98
C LYS A 2 -7.12 -35.60 9.08
N VAL A 3 -6.15 -34.71 8.86
CA VAL A 3 -5.24 -34.27 9.92
C VAL A 3 -6.08 -33.60 11.01
N SER A 4 -5.98 -34.07 12.26
CA SER A 4 -6.80 -33.55 13.37
C SER A 4 -6.51 -32.05 13.56
N ALA A 5 -7.53 -31.27 13.89
CA ALA A 5 -7.39 -29.83 14.14
C ALA A 5 -6.34 -29.53 15.23
N HIS A 6 -6.17 -30.47 16.18
CA HIS A 6 -5.20 -30.42 17.25
C HIS A 6 -3.74 -30.53 16.78
N ALA A 7 -3.47 -31.36 15.75
CA ALA A 7 -2.12 -31.45 15.18
C ALA A 7 -1.74 -30.15 14.45
N LYS A 8 -2.70 -29.49 13.79
CA LYS A 8 -2.45 -28.21 13.11
C LYS A 8 -2.10 -27.09 14.10
N SER A 9 -2.85 -26.95 15.19
CA SER A 9 -2.59 -25.90 16.18
C SER A 9 -1.23 -26.05 16.84
N GLN A 10 -0.81 -27.28 17.17
CA GLN A 10 0.52 -27.55 17.74
C GLN A 10 1.65 -27.21 16.78
N VAL A 11 1.52 -27.54 15.48
CA VAL A 11 2.52 -27.19 14.47
C VAL A 11 2.64 -25.67 14.31
N PHE A 12 1.51 -24.94 14.27
CA PHE A 12 1.53 -23.48 14.22
C PHE A 12 2.18 -22.85 15.46
N ALA A 13 1.92 -23.38 16.66
CA ALA A 13 2.53 -22.90 17.89
C ALA A 13 4.06 -23.12 17.91
N LEU A 14 4.52 -24.31 17.51
CA LEU A 14 5.95 -24.61 17.38
C LEU A 14 6.62 -23.68 16.36
N PHE A 15 5.96 -23.45 15.23
CA PHE A 15 6.48 -22.56 14.19
C PHE A 15 6.59 -21.11 14.69
N ASP A 16 5.61 -20.61 15.44
CA ASP A 16 5.67 -19.25 16.01
C ASP A 16 6.79 -19.13 17.07
N GLN A 17 7.01 -20.17 17.87
CA GLN A 17 8.13 -20.20 18.83
C GLN A 17 9.49 -20.22 18.13
N LEU A 18 9.66 -21.05 17.09
CA LEU A 18 10.90 -21.16 16.33
C LEU A 18 11.23 -19.85 15.62
N THR A 19 10.26 -19.22 14.96
CA THR A 19 10.46 -17.92 14.29
C THR A 19 10.72 -16.81 15.30
N GLY A 20 10.04 -16.80 16.45
CA GLY A 20 10.28 -15.83 17.52
C GLY A 20 11.69 -15.94 18.10
N LEU A 21 12.18 -17.15 18.30
CA LEU A 21 13.55 -17.42 18.75
C LEU A 21 14.58 -17.05 17.66
N GLY A 22 14.26 -17.33 16.40
CA GLY A 22 15.08 -16.95 15.24
C GLY A 22 15.26 -15.43 15.11
N VAL A 23 14.20 -14.63 15.35
CA VAL A 23 14.30 -13.16 15.35
C VAL A 23 15.21 -12.66 16.49
N LYS A 24 15.06 -13.21 17.71
CA LYS A 24 15.87 -12.79 18.87
C LYS A 24 17.34 -13.17 18.72
N LEU A 25 17.64 -14.43 18.42
CA LEU A 25 19.01 -14.90 18.25
C LEU A 25 19.66 -14.31 16.99
N GLY A 26 18.95 -14.33 15.86
CA GLY A 26 19.43 -13.74 14.61
C GLY A 26 19.71 -12.25 14.78
N GLY A 27 18.81 -11.50 15.42
CA GLY A 27 18.98 -10.08 15.70
C GLY A 27 20.18 -9.78 16.60
N LEU A 28 20.35 -10.55 17.69
CA LEU A 28 21.46 -10.37 18.62
C LEU A 28 22.81 -10.68 17.97
N VAL A 29 22.94 -11.82 17.27
CA VAL A 29 24.19 -12.21 16.60
C VAL A 29 24.53 -11.27 15.45
N CYS A 30 23.52 -10.85 14.67
CA CYS A 30 23.70 -9.89 13.58
C CYS A 30 24.17 -8.53 14.12
N GLY A 31 23.52 -8.02 15.17
CA GLY A 31 23.89 -6.77 15.82
C GLY A 31 25.30 -6.79 16.39
N LEU A 32 25.67 -7.84 17.13
CA LEU A 32 27.02 -7.99 17.68
C LEU A 32 28.08 -8.09 16.59
N SER A 33 27.83 -8.88 15.54
CA SER A 33 28.75 -9.02 14.40
C SER A 33 28.93 -7.69 13.66
N PHE A 34 27.84 -6.94 13.49
CA PHE A 34 27.88 -5.63 12.85
C PHE A 34 28.67 -4.61 13.68
N VAL A 35 28.38 -4.51 14.98
CA VAL A 35 29.11 -3.62 15.90
C VAL A 35 30.59 -3.97 15.95
N TYR A 36 30.94 -5.25 15.98
CA TYR A 36 32.34 -5.69 15.95
C TYR A 36 33.06 -5.27 14.66
N LEU A 37 32.43 -5.44 13.49
CA LEU A 37 33.00 -4.99 12.21
C LEU A 37 33.14 -3.47 12.15
N VAL A 38 32.15 -2.71 12.63
CA VAL A 38 32.24 -1.25 12.71
C VAL A 38 33.37 -0.83 13.66
N ALA A 39 33.53 -1.50 14.81
CA ALA A 39 34.62 -1.22 15.73
C ALA A 39 36.01 -1.47 15.11
N ILE A 40 36.16 -2.53 14.32
CA ILE A 40 37.42 -2.79 13.57
C ILE A 40 37.69 -1.70 12.54
N VAL A 41 36.65 -1.28 11.79
CA VAL A 41 36.76 -0.25 10.76
C VAL A 41 37.12 1.11 11.38
N VAL A 42 36.43 1.50 12.45
CA VAL A 42 36.64 2.79 13.14
C VAL A 42 37.94 2.80 13.95
N GLY A 43 38.31 1.67 14.57
CA GLY A 43 39.52 1.54 15.39
C GLY A 43 40.83 1.63 14.60
N GLY A 44 40.78 1.69 13.27
CA GLY A 44 41.97 1.88 12.44
C GLY A 44 42.92 0.68 12.41
N HIS A 45 42.52 -0.48 12.96
CA HIS A 45 43.31 -1.71 12.95
C HIS A 45 43.62 -2.20 11.52
N LEU A 46 42.84 -1.76 10.53
CA LEU A 46 43.06 -2.02 9.11
C LEU A 46 44.12 -1.12 8.45
N LYS A 47 44.53 -0.01 9.10
CA LYS A 47 45.47 0.97 8.52
C LYS A 47 46.93 0.64 8.83
N ILE A 48 47.20 -0.17 9.85
CA ILE A 48 48.56 -0.48 10.28
C ILE A 48 49.14 -1.48 9.26
N PRO A 49 50.21 -1.14 8.52
CA PRO A 49 50.87 -2.09 7.64
C PRO A 49 51.59 -3.13 8.50
N LEU A 50 50.85 -4.13 8.99
CA LEU A 50 51.42 -5.26 9.70
C LEU A 50 52.30 -6.05 8.71
N LYS A 51 53.55 -6.29 9.13
CA LYS A 51 54.49 -7.11 8.35
C LYS A 51 53.83 -8.46 8.03
N PRO A 52 53.87 -8.91 6.76
CA PRO A 52 53.33 -10.22 6.40
C PRO A 52 54.01 -11.30 7.26
N GLY A 53 53.20 -12.16 7.90
CA GLY A 53 53.67 -13.28 8.74
C GLY A 53 53.62 -13.05 10.26
N THR A 54 53.22 -11.87 10.75
CA THR A 54 52.98 -11.70 12.21
C THR A 54 51.74 -12.46 12.65
N LEU A 55 51.85 -13.19 13.75
CA LEU A 55 50.80 -14.02 14.35
C LEU A 55 49.49 -13.23 14.62
N GLU A 56 49.60 -11.95 14.98
CA GLU A 56 48.47 -11.03 15.18
C GLU A 56 47.63 -10.81 13.92
N ARG A 57 48.26 -10.75 12.74
CA ARG A 57 47.55 -10.54 11.47
C ARG A 57 46.68 -11.74 11.14
N VAL A 58 47.17 -12.96 11.39
CA VAL A 58 46.41 -14.20 11.16
C VAL A 58 45.17 -14.24 12.05
N TYR A 59 45.30 -13.86 13.33
CA TYR A 59 44.15 -13.79 14.22
C TYR A 59 43.13 -12.73 13.79
N LEU A 60 43.59 -11.56 13.35
CA LEU A 60 42.70 -10.50 12.89
C LEU A 60 41.95 -10.90 11.61
N GLU A 61 42.65 -11.49 10.63
CA GLU A 61 42.06 -11.99 9.39
C GLU A 61 41.00 -13.06 9.67
N GLN A 62 41.32 -14.04 10.52
CA GLN A 62 40.38 -15.09 10.91
C GLN A 62 39.15 -14.54 11.65
N SER A 63 39.35 -13.55 12.53
CA SER A 63 38.25 -12.94 13.28
C SER A 63 37.32 -12.12 12.38
N VAL A 64 37.86 -11.38 11.40
CA VAL A 64 37.06 -10.65 10.41
C VAL A 64 36.28 -11.61 9.51
N VAL A 65 36.91 -12.69 9.03
CA VAL A 65 36.23 -13.69 8.21
C VAL A 65 35.12 -14.39 9.00
N PHE A 66 35.35 -14.70 10.27
CA PHE A 66 34.32 -15.27 11.14
C PHE A 66 33.15 -14.30 11.34
N ALA A 67 33.44 -13.03 11.69
CA ALA A 67 32.41 -12.01 11.92
C ALA A 67 31.59 -11.71 10.65
N THR A 68 32.22 -11.64 9.48
CA THR A 68 31.51 -11.42 8.21
C THR A 68 30.60 -12.59 7.85
N ARG A 69 31.05 -13.84 8.02
CA ARG A 69 30.20 -15.03 7.83
C ARG A 69 29.06 -15.09 8.85
N ALA A 70 29.35 -14.80 10.12
CA ALA A 70 28.35 -14.75 11.18
C ALA A 70 27.29 -13.68 10.88
N LEU A 71 27.68 -12.51 10.38
CA LEU A 71 26.75 -11.45 9.97
C LEU A 71 25.83 -11.89 8.83
N VAL A 72 26.37 -12.52 7.78
CA VAL A 72 25.56 -12.97 6.64
C VAL A 72 24.58 -14.07 7.05
N ILE A 73 25.03 -15.06 7.81
CA ILE A 73 24.19 -16.18 8.26
C ILE A 73 23.10 -15.68 9.21
N SER A 74 23.46 -14.89 10.21
CA SER A 74 22.49 -14.35 11.18
C SER A 74 21.51 -13.36 10.53
N GLY A 75 21.98 -12.54 9.59
CA GLY A 75 21.12 -11.69 8.76
C GLY A 75 20.12 -12.48 7.94
N ALA A 76 20.54 -13.59 7.31
CA ALA A 76 19.64 -14.47 6.58
C ALA A 76 18.59 -15.13 7.48
N VAL A 77 19.00 -15.64 8.66
CA VAL A 77 18.09 -16.22 9.65
C VAL A 77 17.10 -15.18 10.16
N LEU A 78 17.55 -13.95 10.42
CA LEU A 78 16.70 -12.85 10.86
C LEU A 78 15.64 -12.50 9.81
N VAL A 79 16.06 -12.27 8.56
CA VAL A 79 15.14 -11.94 7.46
C VAL A 79 14.16 -13.07 7.20
N ALA A 80 14.62 -14.33 7.15
CA ALA A 80 13.74 -15.48 6.98
C ALA A 80 12.71 -15.59 8.11
N SER A 81 13.13 -15.40 9.36
CA SER A 81 12.24 -15.45 10.52
C SER A 81 11.19 -14.34 10.48
N LEU A 82 11.57 -13.12 10.08
CA LEU A 82 10.63 -12.00 9.91
C LEU A 82 9.60 -12.27 8.81
N VAL A 83 10.05 -12.74 7.64
CA VAL A 83 9.19 -13.07 6.49
C VAL A 83 8.18 -14.16 6.85
N LEU A 84 8.61 -15.19 7.59
CA LEU A 84 7.75 -16.29 8.01
C LEU A 84 6.75 -15.88 9.10
N ARG A 85 7.16 -14.98 10.01
CA ARG A 85 6.32 -14.54 11.14
C ARG A 85 5.24 -13.53 10.74
N PHE A 86 5.54 -12.65 9.79
CA PHE A 86 4.66 -11.52 9.44
C PHE A 86 4.26 -11.49 7.95
N PRO A 87 3.64 -12.56 7.39
CA PRO A 87 3.29 -12.61 5.97
C PRO A 87 2.15 -11.68 5.56
N GLY A 88 1.44 -11.09 6.53
CA GLY A 88 0.28 -10.22 6.32
C GLY A 88 0.51 -8.74 6.66
N GLU A 89 1.66 -8.39 7.25
CA GLU A 89 1.94 -6.99 7.59
C GLU A 89 2.59 -6.26 6.41
N GLU A 90 1.85 -5.29 5.88
CA GLU A 90 2.29 -4.47 4.74
C GLU A 90 3.54 -3.63 5.08
N ALA A 91 3.68 -3.23 6.34
CA ALA A 91 4.82 -2.45 6.83
C ALA A 91 6.13 -3.22 6.73
N LEU A 92 6.11 -4.55 6.91
CA LEU A 92 7.32 -5.37 6.90
C LEU A 92 8.04 -5.31 5.55
N GLY A 93 7.28 -5.43 4.45
CA GLY A 93 7.84 -5.37 3.09
C GLY A 93 8.54 -4.05 2.83
N GLN A 94 7.95 -2.94 3.27
CA GLN A 94 8.53 -1.61 3.14
C GLN A 94 9.81 -1.47 3.97
N ILE A 95 9.80 -1.89 5.23
CA ILE A 95 10.97 -1.82 6.12
C ILE A 95 12.12 -2.66 5.56
N LEU A 96 11.86 -3.90 5.14
CA LEU A 96 12.87 -4.77 4.52
C LEU A 96 13.43 -4.18 3.23
N CYS A 97 12.57 -3.60 2.39
CA CYS A 97 13.00 -2.98 1.13
C CYS A 97 13.89 -1.76 1.40
N PHE A 98 13.50 -0.86 2.31
CA PHE A 98 14.28 0.34 2.65
C PHE A 98 15.59 -0.01 3.36
N ALA A 99 15.54 -0.88 4.38
CA ALA A 99 16.73 -1.30 5.10
C ALA A 99 17.69 -2.09 4.19
N GLY A 100 17.16 -2.99 3.36
CA GLY A 100 17.94 -3.74 2.38
C GLY A 100 18.58 -2.84 1.33
N ALA A 101 17.85 -1.87 0.80
CA ALA A 101 18.39 -0.89 -0.15
C ALA A 101 19.47 0.00 0.49
N ALA A 102 19.23 0.48 1.72
CA ALA A 102 20.19 1.27 2.47
C ALA A 102 21.51 0.51 2.71
N LEU A 103 21.44 -0.78 3.07
CA LEU A 103 22.63 -1.61 3.27
C LEU A 103 23.31 -1.99 1.95
N TYR A 104 22.54 -2.34 0.91
CA TYR A 104 23.07 -2.80 -0.37
C TYR A 104 23.75 -1.66 -1.16
N PHE A 105 23.08 -0.50 -1.25
CA PHE A 105 23.57 0.64 -2.01
C PHE A 105 24.35 1.65 -1.14
N GLY A 106 23.91 1.86 0.10
CA GLY A 106 24.55 2.83 1.01
C GLY A 106 25.71 2.25 1.83
N GLY A 107 25.75 0.94 2.06
CA GLY A 107 26.81 0.28 2.81
C GLY A 107 28.21 0.49 2.24
N PRO A 108 28.45 0.17 0.94
CA PRO A 108 29.76 0.37 0.32
C PRO A 108 30.28 1.83 0.37
N PRO A 109 29.53 2.87 -0.04
CA PRO A 109 30.02 4.24 0.03
C PRO A 109 30.21 4.74 1.47
N ALA A 110 29.33 4.36 2.40
CA ALA A 110 29.51 4.72 3.82
C ALA A 110 30.80 4.13 4.39
N LEU A 111 31.07 2.84 4.13
CA LEU A 111 32.33 2.20 4.51
C LEU A 111 33.54 2.83 3.82
N GLY A 112 33.43 3.18 2.54
CA GLY A 112 34.48 3.88 1.80
C GLY A 112 34.85 5.24 2.41
N TRP A 113 33.84 5.99 2.86
CA TRP A 113 34.02 7.27 3.55
C TRP A 113 34.76 7.10 4.89
N PHE A 114 34.36 6.14 5.71
CA PHE A 114 35.05 5.84 6.98
C PHE A 114 36.49 5.32 6.78
N LEU A 115 36.73 4.56 5.72
CA LEU A 115 38.04 3.98 5.39
C LEU A 115 38.98 4.95 4.63
N GLN A 116 38.56 6.20 4.40
CA GLN A 116 39.34 7.23 3.69
C GLN A 116 39.88 6.78 2.33
N GLY A 117 39.15 5.89 1.62
CA GLY A 117 39.51 5.39 0.28
C GLY A 117 40.76 4.51 0.17
N LYS A 118 41.70 4.55 1.12
CA LYS A 118 43.00 3.85 1.02
C LYS A 118 42.94 2.34 1.28
N VAL A 119 41.92 1.84 1.98
CA VAL A 119 41.84 0.42 2.38
C VAL A 119 41.01 -0.44 1.39
N VAL A 120 40.10 0.19 0.64
CA VAL A 120 39.16 -0.50 -0.26
C VAL A 120 39.86 -1.02 -1.53
N ASN A 121 40.87 -0.32 -2.03
CA ASN A 121 41.53 -0.64 -3.30
C ASN A 121 42.71 -1.62 -3.19
N GLY A 122 42.93 -2.28 -2.04
CA GLY A 122 44.06 -3.20 -1.90
C GLY A 122 44.02 -4.23 -0.77
N SER A 123 43.09 -4.13 0.19
CA SER A 123 42.98 -5.13 1.26
C SER A 123 41.82 -6.10 1.00
N ALA A 124 42.13 -7.39 0.89
CA ALA A 124 41.12 -8.45 0.73
C ALA A 124 40.10 -8.45 1.89
N LEU A 125 40.51 -8.01 3.08
CA LEU A 125 39.65 -7.89 4.27
C LEU A 125 38.59 -6.79 4.14
N GLY A 126 38.98 -5.60 3.69
CA GLY A 126 38.04 -4.49 3.48
C GLY A 126 36.97 -4.87 2.46
N LEU A 127 37.37 -5.51 1.36
CA LEU A 127 36.44 -6.02 0.35
C LEU A 127 35.50 -7.09 0.92
N GLY A 128 36.01 -7.98 1.79
CA GLY A 128 35.20 -8.97 2.49
C GLY A 128 34.09 -8.37 3.36
N ILE A 129 34.40 -7.29 4.10
CA ILE A 129 33.43 -6.58 4.94
C ILE A 129 32.36 -5.90 4.07
N VAL A 130 32.77 -5.18 3.02
CA VAL A 130 31.85 -4.51 2.10
C VAL A 130 30.90 -5.52 1.43
N ASN A 131 31.45 -6.65 0.97
CA ASN A 131 30.65 -7.71 0.37
C ASN A 131 29.68 -8.35 1.37
N ALA A 132 30.10 -8.54 2.63
CA ALA A 132 29.20 -9.07 3.66
C ALA A 132 28.01 -8.14 3.93
N VAL A 133 28.26 -6.83 4.08
CA VAL A 133 27.18 -5.83 4.26
C VAL A 133 26.26 -5.79 3.04
N ARG A 134 26.83 -5.80 1.83
CA ARG A 134 26.05 -5.84 0.58
C ARG A 134 25.21 -7.11 0.48
N ASN A 135 25.76 -8.27 0.84
CA ASN A 135 25.03 -9.54 0.82
C ASN A 135 23.85 -9.53 1.80
N VAL A 136 24.04 -9.04 3.03
CA VAL A 136 22.95 -8.88 4.00
C VAL A 136 21.87 -7.93 3.46
N GLY A 137 22.28 -6.81 2.87
CA GLY A 137 21.37 -5.87 2.21
C GLY A 137 20.57 -6.53 1.08
N GLY A 138 21.23 -7.34 0.24
CA GLY A 138 20.58 -8.09 -0.83
C GLY A 138 19.59 -9.13 -0.33
N ILE A 139 19.96 -9.87 0.73
CA ILE A 139 19.10 -10.86 1.38
C ILE A 139 17.84 -10.22 1.96
N ALA A 140 17.92 -9.00 2.50
CA ALA A 140 16.75 -8.25 2.97
C ALA A 140 15.94 -7.63 1.82
N LEU A 141 16.62 -7.12 0.78
CA LEU A 141 16.01 -6.39 -0.33
C LEU A 141 15.12 -7.29 -1.21
N ILE A 142 15.60 -8.49 -1.58
CA ILE A 142 14.87 -9.42 -2.46
C ILE A 142 13.46 -9.74 -1.91
N PRO A 143 13.30 -10.27 -0.68
CA PRO A 143 11.98 -10.53 -0.13
C PRO A 143 11.20 -9.23 0.07
N GLY A 144 11.84 -8.13 0.48
CA GLY A 144 11.18 -6.82 0.63
C GLY A 144 10.47 -6.38 -0.66
N VAL A 145 11.16 -6.46 -1.81
CA VAL A 145 10.58 -6.14 -3.13
C VAL A 145 9.43 -7.08 -3.47
N VAL A 146 9.57 -8.39 -3.24
CA VAL A 146 8.50 -9.37 -3.49
C VAL A 146 7.25 -9.06 -2.65
N PHE A 147 7.41 -8.70 -1.38
CA PHE A 147 6.28 -8.31 -0.52
C PHE A 147 5.60 -7.03 -0.98
N VAL A 148 6.37 -6.00 -1.36
CA VAL A 148 5.82 -4.73 -1.86
C VAL A 148 5.05 -4.96 -3.17
N VAL A 149 5.61 -5.76 -4.09
CA VAL A 149 4.94 -6.11 -5.36
C VAL A 149 3.67 -6.92 -5.11
N ARG A 150 3.71 -7.92 -4.22
CA ARG A 150 2.53 -8.69 -3.82
C ARG A 150 1.45 -7.79 -3.23
N ASP A 151 1.79 -6.87 -2.32
CA ASP A 151 0.84 -5.93 -1.73
C ASP A 151 0.23 -5.00 -2.79
N ALA A 152 1.05 -4.47 -3.70
CA ALA A 152 0.58 -3.67 -4.81
C ALA A 152 -0.41 -4.45 -5.71
N ILE A 153 -0.09 -5.70 -6.04
CA ILE A 153 -0.97 -6.60 -6.80
C ILE A 153 -2.27 -6.86 -6.04
N LEU A 154 -2.20 -7.19 -4.74
CA LEU A 154 -3.38 -7.43 -3.92
C LEU A 154 -4.24 -6.18 -3.79
N ARG A 155 -3.67 -4.98 -3.68
CA ARG A 155 -4.45 -3.73 -3.67
C ARG A 155 -5.13 -3.47 -5.01
N VAL A 156 -4.46 -3.74 -6.12
CA VAL A 156 -5.03 -3.60 -7.46
C VAL A 156 -6.16 -4.62 -7.69
N LEU A 157 -5.96 -5.88 -7.29
CA LEU A 157 -6.93 -6.97 -7.48
C LEU A 157 -8.08 -6.97 -6.46
N ALA A 158 -7.81 -6.68 -5.19
CA ALA A 158 -8.76 -6.73 -4.08
C ALA A 158 -9.41 -5.39 -3.75
N GLY A 159 -8.87 -4.26 -4.23
CA GLY A 159 -9.49 -2.93 -4.18
C GLY A 159 -10.98 -2.91 -4.58
N PRO A 160 -11.44 -3.68 -5.59
CA PRO A 160 -12.87 -3.79 -5.89
C PRO A 160 -13.67 -4.70 -4.94
N MET A 161 -13.04 -5.65 -4.23
CA MET A 161 -13.76 -6.67 -3.42
C MET A 161 -13.89 -6.31 -1.93
N LEU A 162 -12.87 -5.76 -1.28
CA LEU A 162 -12.92 -5.44 0.16
C LEU A 162 -13.96 -4.35 0.49
N ARG A 163 -14.22 -3.44 -0.45
CA ARG A 163 -15.30 -2.44 -0.34
C ARG A 163 -16.71 -3.03 -0.38
N ARG A 164 -16.87 -4.26 -0.90
CA ARG A 164 -18.17 -4.95 -0.96
C ARG A 164 -18.60 -5.53 0.39
N SER A 165 -17.65 -5.73 1.31
CA SER A 165 -17.93 -6.35 2.62
C SER A 165 -18.33 -5.31 3.68
N ARG A 166 -17.73 -4.11 3.66
CA ARG A 166 -18.07 -3.02 4.60
C ARG A 166 -19.43 -2.36 4.33
N ALA A 167 -19.97 -2.53 3.12
CA ALA A 167 -21.22 -1.89 2.68
C ALA A 167 -22.44 -2.82 2.68
N LYS A 168 -22.37 -4.03 3.28
CA LYS A 168 -23.56 -4.86 3.47
C LYS A 168 -24.22 -4.56 4.82
N PRO A 169 -25.29 -3.73 4.89
CA PRO A 169 -26.27 -3.94 5.93
C PRO A 169 -26.83 -5.36 5.76
N VAL A 170 -27.09 -6.02 6.88
CA VAL A 170 -27.68 -7.37 6.97
C VAL A 170 -28.91 -7.43 6.07
N ALA A 171 -28.75 -7.97 4.86
CA ALA A 171 -29.82 -8.18 3.91
C ALA A 171 -30.30 -9.62 4.08
N GLU A 172 -31.56 -9.78 4.51
CA GLU A 172 -32.24 -11.07 4.52
C GLU A 172 -32.20 -11.73 3.13
N PRO A 173 -32.14 -13.07 3.06
CA PRO A 173 -32.08 -13.79 1.80
C PRO A 173 -33.40 -13.61 1.02
N SER A 174 -33.37 -12.73 0.03
CA SER A 174 -34.41 -12.62 -1.00
C SER A 174 -34.28 -13.78 -1.98
N THR A 175 -35.30 -14.66 -2.03
CA THR A 175 -35.38 -15.89 -2.83
C THR A 175 -35.50 -15.69 -4.35
N ALA A 176 -35.56 -14.45 -4.84
CA ALA A 176 -35.60 -14.16 -6.27
C ALA A 176 -34.22 -13.75 -6.79
N ALA A 177 -33.66 -14.52 -7.74
CA ALA A 177 -32.46 -14.17 -8.49
C ALA A 177 -32.71 -12.89 -9.31
N LYS A 178 -32.45 -11.73 -8.72
CA LYS A 178 -32.60 -10.45 -9.42
C LYS A 178 -31.47 -10.29 -10.46
N PRO A 179 -31.78 -9.74 -11.66
CA PRO A 179 -30.79 -9.53 -12.71
C PRO A 179 -29.66 -8.62 -12.22
N ARG A 180 -28.43 -8.90 -12.68
CA ARG A 180 -27.23 -8.12 -12.35
C ARG A 180 -27.49 -6.63 -12.58
N ALA A 181 -27.22 -5.81 -11.56
CA ALA A 181 -27.38 -4.36 -11.64
C ALA A 181 -26.62 -3.80 -12.86
N LYS A 182 -27.35 -3.12 -13.75
CA LYS A 182 -26.77 -2.42 -14.90
C LYS A 182 -25.85 -1.30 -14.41
N LEU A 183 -24.78 -1.00 -15.15
CA LEU A 183 -23.93 0.17 -14.88
C LEU A 183 -24.79 1.45 -14.97
N LEU A 184 -24.79 2.27 -13.93
CA LEU A 184 -25.70 3.42 -13.77
C LEU A 184 -27.20 3.05 -13.84
N ALA A 185 -27.58 1.90 -13.26
CA ALA A 185 -28.98 1.53 -13.11
C ALA A 185 -29.76 2.64 -12.39
N ALA A 186 -30.99 2.90 -12.82
CA ALA A 186 -31.84 3.86 -12.12
C ALA A 186 -32.14 3.38 -10.70
N CYS A 187 -32.53 4.29 -9.80
CA CYS A 187 -32.76 3.93 -8.40
C CYS A 187 -33.84 2.84 -8.20
N TRP A 188 -34.77 2.71 -9.15
CA TRP A 188 -35.82 1.68 -9.12
C TRP A 188 -35.37 0.29 -9.58
N ASP A 189 -34.25 0.20 -10.29
CA ASP A 189 -33.64 -1.06 -10.73
C ASP A 189 -32.70 -1.67 -9.67
N MET A 190 -32.39 -0.91 -8.61
CA MET A 190 -31.55 -1.36 -7.50
C MET A 190 -32.32 -2.23 -6.50
N GLU A 191 -31.59 -3.09 -5.78
CA GLU A 191 -32.14 -4.04 -4.81
C GLU A 191 -32.95 -3.37 -3.68
N PHE A 192 -32.60 -2.14 -3.33
CA PHE A 192 -33.28 -1.33 -2.30
C PHE A 192 -34.70 -0.89 -2.72
N CYS A 193 -35.02 -0.86 -4.01
CA CYS A 193 -36.33 -0.42 -4.47
C CYS A 193 -37.32 -1.58 -4.54
N ARG A 194 -38.20 -1.66 -3.54
CA ARG A 194 -39.31 -2.62 -3.49
C ARG A 194 -40.54 -2.09 -4.24
N GLU A 195 -41.40 -3.01 -4.67
CA GLU A 195 -42.56 -2.69 -5.51
C GLU A 195 -43.56 -1.76 -4.83
N TYR A 196 -43.80 -1.90 -3.52
CA TYR A 196 -44.67 -1.00 -2.77
C TYR A 196 -44.10 0.43 -2.70
N VAL A 197 -42.78 0.60 -2.65
CA VAL A 197 -42.12 1.92 -2.67
C VAL A 197 -42.31 2.58 -4.03
N ARG A 198 -42.25 1.81 -5.13
CA ARG A 198 -42.42 2.34 -6.50
C ARG A 198 -43.78 3.00 -6.72
N ARG A 199 -44.85 2.46 -6.11
CA ARG A 199 -46.22 3.00 -6.24
C ARG A 199 -46.36 4.43 -5.70
N VAL A 200 -45.56 4.78 -4.69
CA VAL A 200 -45.67 6.06 -3.97
C VAL A 200 -44.51 7.01 -4.30
N CYS A 201 -43.42 6.50 -4.89
CA CYS A 201 -42.20 7.27 -5.10
C CYS A 201 -42.37 8.36 -6.18
N PRO A 202 -42.14 9.65 -5.86
CA PRO A 202 -42.25 10.74 -6.84
C PRO A 202 -41.17 10.68 -7.92
N ALA A 203 -40.00 10.11 -7.60
CA ALA A 203 -38.91 9.91 -8.55
C ALA A 203 -39.31 8.91 -9.65
N PHE A 204 -40.01 7.84 -9.27
CA PHE A 204 -40.51 6.82 -10.20
C PHE A 204 -41.60 7.38 -11.10
N ALA A 205 -42.57 8.10 -10.52
CA ALA A 205 -43.64 8.76 -11.28
C ALA A 205 -43.09 9.75 -12.33
N LYS A 206 -42.06 10.53 -11.97
CA LYS A 206 -41.42 11.50 -12.88
C LYS A 206 -40.34 10.87 -13.78
N LYS A 207 -40.03 9.57 -13.64
CA LYS A 207 -38.91 8.87 -14.30
C LYS A 207 -37.57 9.63 -14.21
N LYS A 208 -37.35 10.35 -13.11
CA LYS A 208 -36.12 11.11 -12.83
C LYS A 208 -35.47 10.56 -11.57
N SER A 209 -34.15 10.58 -11.52
CA SER A 209 -33.42 10.10 -10.35
C SER A 209 -33.70 10.94 -9.10
N CYS A 210 -33.79 10.28 -7.94
CA CYS A 210 -34.13 10.92 -6.66
C CYS A 210 -33.16 12.04 -6.28
N TRP A 211 -31.85 11.90 -6.57
CA TRP A 211 -30.87 12.95 -6.31
C TRP A 211 -30.97 14.15 -7.25
N ARG A 212 -31.64 14.02 -8.40
CA ARG A 212 -31.86 15.14 -9.33
C ARG A 212 -33.05 15.97 -8.90
N ILE A 213 -34.10 15.33 -8.39
CA ILE A 213 -35.28 16.01 -7.82
C ILE A 213 -35.15 16.34 -6.33
N LYS A 214 -34.10 15.84 -5.66
CA LYS A 214 -33.81 16.01 -4.22
C LYS A 214 -34.91 15.49 -3.29
N ILE A 215 -35.70 14.52 -3.76
CA ILE A 215 -36.79 13.86 -3.04
C ILE A 215 -36.74 12.37 -3.37
N GLY A 216 -36.79 11.51 -2.35
CA GLY A 216 -36.66 10.06 -2.54
C GLY A 216 -36.94 9.27 -1.28
N CYS A 217 -37.27 7.98 -1.45
CA CYS A 217 -37.74 7.11 -0.37
C CYS A 217 -36.79 6.90 0.81
N PHE A 218 -35.49 7.19 0.70
CA PHE A 218 -34.54 7.05 1.82
C PHE A 218 -33.98 8.39 2.31
N CYS A 219 -34.17 9.48 1.56
CA CYS A 219 -33.77 10.82 1.98
C CYS A 219 -34.94 11.66 2.50
N ASP A 220 -36.16 11.15 2.34
CA ASP A 220 -37.39 11.84 2.67
C ASP A 220 -38.29 10.98 3.59
N GLU A 221 -38.48 11.46 4.81
CA GLU A 221 -39.24 10.77 5.87
C GLU A 221 -40.72 10.60 5.50
N LEU A 222 -41.34 11.59 4.86
CA LEU A 222 -42.74 11.47 4.44
C LEU A 222 -42.90 10.43 3.32
N THR A 223 -41.97 10.37 2.37
CA THR A 223 -42.04 9.38 1.29
C THR A 223 -41.89 7.94 1.83
N ILE A 224 -41.00 7.69 2.80
CA ILE A 224 -40.86 6.34 3.38
C ILE A 224 -42.08 5.96 4.22
N LEU A 225 -42.62 6.89 5.01
CA LEU A 225 -43.82 6.68 5.81
C LEU A 225 -44.99 6.33 4.89
N LYS A 226 -45.25 7.13 3.85
CA LYS A 226 -46.31 6.83 2.87
C LYS A 226 -46.12 5.45 2.20
N ALA A 227 -44.87 5.06 1.90
CA ALA A 227 -44.57 3.75 1.33
C ALA A 227 -44.84 2.60 2.31
N ILE A 228 -44.49 2.74 3.59
CA ILE A 228 -44.78 1.73 4.63
C ILE A 228 -46.30 1.55 4.79
N THR A 229 -47.08 2.64 4.81
CA THR A 229 -48.55 2.55 4.86
C THR A 229 -49.16 1.95 3.60
N ALA A 230 -48.58 2.19 2.43
CA ALA A 230 -49.09 1.62 1.19
C ALA A 230 -48.86 0.10 1.10
N ASN A 231 -47.90 -0.44 1.86
CA ASN A 231 -47.64 -1.87 1.91
C ASN A 231 -48.60 -2.62 2.88
N SER A 232 -49.08 -1.94 3.93
CA SER A 232 -50.00 -2.55 4.88
C SER A 232 -51.45 -2.33 4.45
N LYS A 233 -52.05 -3.37 3.85
CA LYS A 233 -53.44 -3.33 3.37
C LYS A 233 -54.48 -3.12 4.50
N ASP A 234 -54.14 -3.30 5.78
CA ASP A 234 -55.10 -3.30 6.90
C ASP A 234 -54.77 -2.42 8.12
N ASN A 235 -53.68 -1.64 8.13
CA ASN A 235 -53.30 -0.88 9.33
C ASN A 235 -54.02 0.48 9.44
N ARG A 236 -55.31 0.48 9.84
CA ARG A 236 -56.00 1.69 10.32
C ARG A 236 -55.21 2.41 11.43
N HIS A 237 -54.52 1.63 12.26
CA HIS A 237 -53.68 2.12 13.37
C HIS A 237 -52.44 2.89 12.89
N ALA A 238 -51.82 2.48 11.77
CA ALA A 238 -50.66 3.19 11.22
C ALA A 238 -51.08 4.51 10.54
N ARG A 239 -52.27 4.56 9.95
CA ARG A 239 -52.86 5.81 9.45
C ARG A 239 -53.14 6.80 10.57
N GLY A 240 -53.73 6.34 11.69
CA GLY A 240 -54.00 7.19 12.86
C GLY A 240 -52.73 7.78 13.50
N ILE A 241 -51.63 7.00 13.54
CA ILE A 241 -50.33 7.49 14.03
C ILE A 241 -49.73 8.55 13.09
N MET A 242 -49.91 8.43 11.77
CA MET A 242 -49.43 9.47 10.85
C MET A 242 -50.22 10.77 10.96
N GLU A 243 -51.53 10.64 11.18
CA GLU A 243 -52.41 11.79 11.37
C GLU A 243 -52.06 12.51 12.69
N SER A 244 -51.79 11.77 13.77
CA SER A 244 -51.33 12.36 15.04
C SER A 244 -49.93 12.95 14.99
N LEU A 245 -49.04 12.41 14.15
CA LEU A 245 -47.70 12.98 13.90
C LEU A 245 -47.71 14.15 12.90
N GLY A 246 -48.87 14.57 12.39
CA GLY A 246 -48.98 15.68 11.44
C GLY A 246 -48.32 15.41 10.07
N VAL A 247 -48.05 14.13 9.75
CA VAL A 247 -47.37 13.67 8.53
C VAL A 247 -48.22 13.93 7.26
N GLY A 248 -49.52 14.18 7.44
CA GLY A 248 -50.48 14.49 6.36
C GLY A 248 -50.54 15.97 5.96
N SER A 249 -50.12 16.91 6.82
CA SER A 249 -50.08 18.34 6.45
C SER A 249 -48.81 18.63 5.65
N SER A 250 -48.97 18.67 4.33
CA SER A 250 -47.94 18.95 3.31
C SER A 250 -47.15 20.25 3.49
N THR A 251 -47.51 21.10 4.45
CA THR A 251 -46.95 22.43 4.69
C THR A 251 -45.52 22.42 5.22
N SER A 252 -45.08 21.39 5.96
CA SER A 252 -43.75 21.39 6.60
C SER A 252 -42.57 20.94 5.73
N GLN A 253 -42.82 20.39 4.52
CA GLN A 253 -41.74 19.92 3.64
C GLN A 253 -41.41 20.83 2.46
N ASP A 254 -42.37 21.62 1.98
CA ASP A 254 -42.08 22.66 0.99
C ASP A 254 -41.28 23.82 1.60
N SER A 255 -41.28 23.97 2.93
CA SER A 255 -40.50 24.99 3.64
C SER A 255 -39.01 24.64 3.85
N LEU A 256 -38.61 23.38 3.65
CA LEU A 256 -37.20 22.98 3.83
C LEU A 256 -36.34 23.55 2.69
N SER A 257 -35.36 24.37 3.06
CA SER A 257 -34.38 24.93 2.13
C SER A 257 -33.73 23.85 1.27
N MET A 258 -33.55 24.14 -0.03
CA MET A 258 -32.92 23.24 -1.00
C MET A 258 -31.52 22.74 -0.55
N LYS A 259 -30.81 23.53 0.27
CA LYS A 259 -29.52 23.13 0.86
C LYS A 259 -29.68 21.96 1.84
N VAL A 260 -30.71 21.99 2.69
CA VAL A 260 -31.01 20.92 3.65
C VAL A 260 -31.44 19.65 2.93
N LYS A 261 -32.32 19.77 1.92
CA LYS A 261 -32.73 18.63 1.06
C LYS A 261 -31.52 17.98 0.38
N ARG A 262 -30.56 18.78 -0.09
CA ARG A 262 -29.30 18.28 -0.67
C ARG A 262 -28.44 17.54 0.36
N GLN A 263 -28.28 18.07 1.57
CA GLN A 263 -27.51 17.41 2.64
C GLN A 263 -28.13 16.07 3.06
N ARG A 264 -29.46 15.98 3.17
CA ARG A 264 -30.15 14.70 3.45
C ARG A 264 -29.92 13.69 2.34
N CYS A 265 -30.02 14.12 1.09
CA CYS A 265 -29.74 13.26 -0.06
C CYS A 265 -28.29 12.75 -0.08
N ARG A 266 -27.32 13.54 0.38
CA ARG A 266 -25.90 13.17 0.48
C ARG A 266 -25.62 12.08 1.51
N LYS A 267 -26.44 11.99 2.57
CA LYS A 267 -26.35 10.96 3.61
C LYS A 267 -27.16 9.68 3.29
N CYS A 268 -27.90 9.68 2.18
CA CYS A 268 -28.76 8.57 1.79
C CYS A 268 -27.94 7.38 1.25
N SER A 269 -28.28 6.16 1.68
CA SER A 269 -27.65 4.92 1.23
C SER A 269 -27.72 4.72 -0.29
N ILE A 270 -28.86 5.07 -0.91
CA ILE A 270 -29.02 5.02 -2.38
C ILE A 270 -28.03 5.94 -3.09
N TYR A 271 -27.78 7.13 -2.53
CA TYR A 271 -26.84 8.07 -3.13
C TYR A 271 -25.39 7.58 -3.01
N ALA A 272 -25.04 6.97 -1.86
CA ALA A 272 -23.74 6.34 -1.68
C ALA A 272 -23.50 5.22 -2.69
N GLU A 273 -24.49 4.36 -2.94
CA GLU A 273 -24.39 3.29 -3.95
C GLU A 273 -24.17 3.85 -5.36
N HIS A 274 -24.81 4.96 -5.70
CA HIS A 274 -24.55 5.66 -6.97
C HIS A 274 -23.12 6.23 -7.05
N GLN A 275 -22.58 6.77 -5.96
CA GLN A 275 -21.17 7.19 -5.93
C GLN A 275 -20.23 6.00 -6.10
N HIS A 276 -20.55 4.84 -5.52
CA HIS A 276 -19.81 3.60 -5.77
C HIS A 276 -19.86 3.17 -7.24
N GLN A 277 -21.02 3.24 -7.90
CA GLN A 277 -21.14 2.94 -9.33
C GLN A 277 -20.32 3.92 -10.18
N LYS A 278 -20.35 5.22 -9.85
CA LYS A 278 -19.55 6.26 -10.53
C LYS A 278 -18.05 6.01 -10.36
N TYR A 279 -17.62 5.69 -9.14
CA TYR A 279 -16.22 5.31 -8.85
C TYR A 279 -15.82 4.08 -9.65
N ARG A 280 -16.65 3.04 -9.70
CA ARG A 280 -16.37 1.80 -10.44
C ARG A 280 -16.21 2.02 -11.95
N LEU A 281 -16.94 2.97 -12.51
CA LEU A 281 -16.83 3.35 -13.92
C LEU A 281 -15.57 4.17 -14.19
N LEU A 282 -15.24 5.11 -13.29
CA LEU A 282 -14.12 6.05 -13.47
C LEU A 282 -12.76 5.46 -13.06
N SER A 283 -12.71 4.56 -12.08
CA SER A 283 -11.46 3.98 -11.58
C SER A 283 -10.61 3.29 -12.65
N PRO A 284 -11.16 2.45 -13.57
CA PRO A 284 -10.34 1.87 -14.64
C PRO A 284 -9.83 2.90 -15.64
N MET A 285 -10.49 4.05 -15.77
CA MET A 285 -10.06 5.13 -16.68
C MET A 285 -8.85 5.91 -16.15
N VAL A 286 -8.54 5.82 -14.86
CA VAL A 286 -7.36 6.48 -14.27
C VAL A 286 -6.07 5.88 -14.83
N PHE A 287 -6.00 4.57 -15.03
CA PHE A 287 -4.82 3.90 -15.56
C PHE A 287 -4.39 4.40 -16.95
N PRO A 288 -5.24 4.36 -18.00
CA PRO A 288 -4.87 4.88 -19.31
C PRO A 288 -4.65 6.39 -19.28
N ALA A 289 -5.39 7.14 -18.45
CA ALA A 289 -5.19 8.58 -18.33
C ALA A 289 -3.79 8.93 -17.78
N VAL A 290 -3.34 8.25 -16.72
CA VAL A 290 -2.00 8.46 -16.15
C VAL A 290 -0.91 7.99 -17.12
N LEU A 291 -1.09 6.83 -17.77
CA LEU A 291 -0.14 6.34 -18.77
C LEU A 291 0.00 7.29 -19.96
N ALA A 292 -1.12 7.82 -20.48
CA ALA A 292 -1.11 8.81 -21.55
C ALA A 292 -0.41 10.10 -21.11
N LEU A 293 -0.67 10.57 -19.88
CA LEU A 293 -0.01 11.75 -19.34
C LEU A 293 1.50 11.54 -19.22
N ILE A 294 1.96 10.41 -18.70
CA ILE A 294 3.39 10.11 -18.59
C ILE A 294 4.05 9.99 -19.96
N TRP A 295 3.37 9.40 -20.93
CA TRP A 295 3.87 9.33 -22.31
C TRP A 295 4.04 10.72 -22.94
N ILE A 296 3.07 11.61 -22.76
CA ILE A 296 3.14 13.00 -23.23
C ILE A 296 4.28 13.78 -22.57
N TYR A 297 4.51 13.56 -21.27
CA TYR A 297 5.55 14.26 -20.50
C TYR A 297 6.87 13.46 -20.39
N TYR A 298 7.08 12.43 -21.20
CA TYR A 298 8.21 11.51 -21.07
C TYR A 298 9.58 12.21 -21.24
N ASP A 299 9.72 13.03 -22.29
CA ASP A 299 10.99 13.73 -22.58
C ASP A 299 11.34 14.73 -21.48
N PHE A 300 10.32 15.42 -20.94
CA PHE A 300 10.50 16.33 -19.82
C PHE A 300 10.91 15.58 -18.53
N LEU A 301 10.21 14.49 -18.21
CA LEU A 301 10.47 13.68 -17.01
C LEU A 301 11.87 13.04 -17.07
N SER A 302 12.24 12.46 -18.20
CA SER A 302 13.56 11.84 -18.39
C SER A 302 14.69 12.88 -18.28
N ALA A 303 14.53 14.06 -18.88
CA ALA A 303 15.48 15.16 -18.73
C ALA A 303 15.58 15.65 -17.27
N ALA A 304 14.45 15.79 -16.57
CA ALA A 304 14.42 16.20 -15.17
C ALA A 304 15.10 15.18 -14.24
N ILE A 305 14.78 13.89 -14.41
CA ILE A 305 15.39 12.79 -13.65
C ILE A 305 16.89 12.71 -13.94
N GLY A 306 17.31 12.85 -15.21
CA GLY A 306 18.72 12.88 -15.58
C GLY A 306 19.49 14.02 -14.91
N ARG A 307 18.88 15.22 -14.80
CA ARG A 307 19.48 16.34 -14.05
C ARG A 307 19.61 16.02 -12.56
N VAL A 308 18.60 15.39 -11.96
CA VAL A 308 18.65 15.00 -10.54
C VAL A 308 19.72 13.94 -10.31
N LEU A 309 19.81 12.91 -11.16
CA LEU A 309 20.82 11.85 -11.06
C LEU A 309 22.23 12.38 -11.24
N THR A 310 22.48 13.24 -12.24
CA THR A 310 23.80 13.86 -12.44
C THR A 310 24.18 14.81 -11.30
N ASN A 311 23.22 15.52 -10.71
CA ASN A 311 23.48 16.33 -9.52
C ASN A 311 23.74 15.46 -8.28
N ALA A 312 23.01 14.36 -8.11
CA ALA A 312 23.24 13.40 -7.04
C ALA A 312 24.60 12.72 -7.18
N ASP A 313 25.03 12.39 -8.40
CA ASP A 313 26.34 11.83 -8.70
C ASP A 313 27.47 12.83 -8.41
N ARG A 314 27.31 14.11 -8.78
CA ARG A 314 28.23 15.18 -8.39
C ARG A 314 28.32 15.36 -6.88
N PHE A 315 27.19 15.23 -6.18
CA PHE A 315 27.14 15.32 -4.74
C PHE A 315 27.79 14.10 -4.06
N LEU A 316 27.53 12.90 -4.59
CA LEU A 316 28.12 11.66 -4.10
C LEU A 316 29.62 11.62 -4.36
N SER A 317 30.08 12.00 -5.55
CA SER A 317 31.51 12.08 -5.89
C SER A 317 32.26 13.11 -5.04
N PHE A 318 31.61 14.20 -4.67
CA PHE A 318 32.12 15.14 -3.67
C PHE A 318 32.29 14.48 -2.29
N LEU A 319 31.34 13.62 -1.88
CA LEU A 319 31.43 12.90 -0.60
C LEU A 319 32.40 11.71 -0.63
N THR A 320 32.55 11.02 -1.75
CA THR A 320 33.39 9.81 -1.86
C THR A 320 34.85 10.07 -2.18
N TYR A 321 35.29 11.33 -2.38
CA TYR A 321 36.69 11.69 -2.65
C TYR A 321 37.34 10.77 -3.69
N HIS A 322 36.68 10.56 -4.83
CA HIS A 322 37.27 9.75 -5.89
C HIS A 322 38.47 10.50 -6.51
N PRO A 323 39.67 9.89 -6.58
CA PRO A 323 40.78 10.48 -7.32
C PRO A 323 40.38 10.59 -8.79
N LYS A 324 40.62 11.76 -9.39
CA LYS A 324 40.16 12.22 -10.71
C LYS A 324 40.69 11.42 -11.93
N GLY A 325 40.95 10.11 -11.82
CA GLY A 325 41.71 9.34 -12.82
C GLY A 325 41.01 8.15 -13.49
N GLU A 326 39.94 7.61 -12.92
CA GLU A 326 39.23 6.46 -13.52
C GLU A 326 37.80 6.87 -13.88
N GLU A 327 37.60 7.24 -15.15
CA GLU A 327 36.28 7.42 -15.74
C GLU A 327 35.61 6.05 -15.93
N ALA A 328 35.12 5.45 -14.84
CA ALA A 328 34.19 4.34 -14.95
C ALA A 328 32.91 4.87 -15.63
N SER A 329 32.61 4.36 -16.84
CA SER A 329 31.51 4.84 -17.67
C SER A 329 30.15 4.47 -17.04
N VAL A 330 29.64 5.30 -16.13
CA VAL A 330 28.28 5.17 -15.55
C VAL A 330 27.18 5.42 -16.61
N GLY A 331 27.55 5.84 -17.83
CA GLY A 331 26.62 6.21 -18.89
C GLY A 331 25.57 5.16 -19.26
N SER A 332 25.92 3.86 -19.27
CA SER A 332 24.95 2.79 -19.59
C SER A 332 23.93 2.56 -18.46
N ASP A 333 24.33 2.78 -17.21
CA ASP A 333 23.48 2.51 -16.04
C ASP A 333 22.44 3.62 -15.82
N ILE A 334 22.74 4.84 -16.26
CA ILE A 334 21.84 5.99 -16.13
C ILE A 334 20.52 5.75 -16.89
N ALA A 335 20.57 5.15 -18.08
CA ALA A 335 19.37 4.87 -18.86
C ALA A 335 18.45 3.87 -18.14
N VAL A 336 19.02 2.79 -17.59
CA VAL A 336 18.27 1.77 -16.84
C VAL A 336 17.68 2.37 -15.56
N LEU A 337 18.46 3.15 -14.82
CA LEU A 337 18.00 3.85 -13.61
C LEU A 337 16.87 4.84 -13.91
N THR A 338 16.97 5.55 -15.03
CA THR A 338 15.94 6.51 -15.46
C THR A 338 14.63 5.80 -15.78
N ILE A 339 14.69 4.67 -16.52
CA ILE A 339 13.50 3.86 -16.82
C ILE A 339 12.87 3.34 -15.53
N LEU A 340 13.66 2.79 -14.62
CA LEU A 340 13.18 2.30 -13.31
C LEU A 340 12.52 3.42 -12.50
N ALA A 341 13.13 4.62 -12.47
CA ALA A 341 12.57 5.77 -11.79
C ALA A 341 11.22 6.21 -12.39
N ILE A 342 11.08 6.18 -13.72
CA ILE A 342 9.83 6.51 -14.41
C ILE A 342 8.74 5.48 -14.10
N ILE A 343 9.07 4.18 -14.08
CA ILE A 343 8.13 3.12 -13.68
C ILE A 343 7.65 3.36 -12.25
N TRP A 344 8.57 3.68 -11.33
CA TRP A 344 8.21 3.93 -9.93
C TRP A 344 7.33 5.17 -9.77
N LEU A 345 7.66 6.25 -10.48
CA LEU A 345 6.86 7.47 -10.53
C LEU A 345 5.46 7.21 -11.10
N THR A 346 5.34 6.31 -12.09
CA THR A 346 4.05 5.89 -12.66
C THR A 346 3.17 5.22 -11.61
N ILE A 347 3.73 4.29 -10.83
CA ILE A 347 3.00 3.58 -9.77
C ILE A 347 2.50 4.58 -8.71
N ILE A 348 3.35 5.53 -8.31
CA ILE A 348 2.98 6.59 -7.38
C ILE A 348 1.86 7.47 -7.95
N ALA A 349 2.00 7.93 -9.19
CA ALA A 349 1.02 8.79 -9.85
C ALA A 349 -0.36 8.10 -9.92
N ILE A 350 -0.41 6.81 -10.26
CA ILE A 350 -1.66 6.02 -10.28
C ILE A 350 -2.26 5.96 -8.87
N SER A 351 -1.46 5.65 -7.85
CA SER A 351 -1.91 5.54 -6.46
C SER A 351 -2.53 6.85 -5.95
N TYR A 352 -1.83 7.97 -6.13
CA TYR A 352 -2.33 9.29 -5.74
C TYR A 352 -3.56 9.72 -6.56
N SER A 353 -3.61 9.40 -7.85
CA SER A 353 -4.77 9.73 -8.70
C SER A 353 -6.01 8.95 -8.28
N LEU A 354 -5.88 7.67 -7.92
CA LEU A 354 -6.99 6.88 -7.38
C LEU A 354 -7.49 7.44 -6.04
N LYS A 355 -6.58 7.85 -5.16
CA LYS A 355 -6.92 8.50 -3.88
C LYS A 355 -7.61 9.85 -4.09
N ALA A 356 -7.14 10.65 -5.05
CA ALA A 356 -7.79 11.90 -5.43
C ALA A 356 -9.20 11.66 -6.00
N LEU A 357 -9.36 10.64 -6.86
CA LEU A 357 -10.67 10.25 -7.39
C LEU A 357 -11.61 9.79 -6.26
N GLU A 358 -11.11 9.04 -5.29
CA GLU A 358 -11.87 8.63 -4.09
C GLU A 358 -12.36 9.85 -3.31
N TYR A 359 -11.46 10.79 -3.00
CA TYR A 359 -11.80 12.03 -2.29
C TYR A 359 -12.86 12.85 -3.06
N LEU A 360 -12.69 13.01 -4.37
CA LEU A 360 -13.64 13.75 -5.22
C LEU A 360 -15.04 13.11 -5.22
N ILE A 361 -15.12 11.78 -5.21
CA ILE A 361 -16.39 11.05 -5.32
C ILE A 361 -17.09 10.88 -3.96
N PHE A 362 -16.36 10.53 -2.90
CA PHE A 362 -16.98 10.21 -1.60
C PHE A 362 -17.04 11.40 -0.64
N ASP A 363 -15.99 12.21 -0.57
CA ASP A 363 -15.93 13.34 0.38
C ASP A 363 -16.52 14.61 -0.24
N LEU A 364 -16.05 14.98 -1.44
CA LEU A 364 -16.54 16.17 -2.12
C LEU A 364 -17.92 15.95 -2.76
N GLN A 365 -18.24 14.69 -3.08
CA GLN A 365 -19.52 14.26 -3.66
C GLN A 365 -19.91 15.08 -4.90
N VAL A 366 -18.94 15.21 -5.82
CA VAL A 366 -19.07 15.86 -7.14
C VAL A 366 -19.66 14.91 -8.16
#